data_AF-A0A501X6Z9-F1
#
_entry.id   AF-A0A501X6Z9-F1
#
_cell.length_a   1.000
_cell.length_b   1.000
_cell.length_c   1.000
_cell.angle_alpha   90.00
_cell.angle_beta   90.00
_cell.angle_gamma   90.00
#
_symmetry.space_group_name_H-M   'P 1'
#
loop_
_entity.id
_entity.type
_entity.pdbx_description
1 polymer ?
#
loop_
_entity_poly.entity_id
_entity_poly.type
_entity_poly.pdbx_seq_one_letter_code
_entity_poly.pdbx_strand_id
1 'polypeptide(L)'
;MKKSHLLSLLIFSALLAGNSFANAEKMTYEKAMESDKKTFHNNSIPLQETIDNWNTYVKPPNTSSGGSTTLQRTYKQIWKSSSTSGLNTGNVTLSESFRNFDEIVTIGSNDNGHYVQHYRFTPLEYDLAIENSSSGYATLYERDSVSWNGKFTTDTYFTTTGENSKIYAIYGVKFAPGSNTPSCTAGQTKTENVYCNSPQKTCEVGARTQTCSASGDFTPWSITRSPICVSQTQQCP
;
A
#
# COMPACT_ATOMS: atom_id res chain seq x y z
N MET A 1 -58.61 -21.17 54.83
CA MET A 1 -57.81 -21.29 56.07
C MET A 1 -56.46 -21.91 55.75
N LYS A 2 -55.37 -21.20 56.09
CA LYS A 2 -54.00 -21.60 56.40
C LYS A 2 -53.47 -22.92 55.79
N LYS A 3 -52.52 -22.81 54.84
CA LYS A 3 -51.38 -23.74 54.62
C LYS A 3 -50.48 -23.21 53.48
N SER A 4 -49.57 -22.27 53.76
CA SER A 4 -48.49 -21.92 52.82
C SER A 4 -47.33 -21.14 53.46
N HIS A 5 -46.75 -21.65 54.56
CA HIS A 5 -45.55 -21.04 55.16
C HIS A 5 -44.48 -22.05 55.63
N LEU A 6 -44.45 -23.27 55.10
CA LEU A 6 -43.51 -24.31 55.54
C LEU A 6 -42.56 -24.84 54.45
N LEU A 7 -42.51 -24.20 53.27
CA LEU A 7 -41.64 -24.62 52.16
C LEU A 7 -40.54 -23.62 51.81
N SER A 8 -40.30 -22.60 52.64
CA SER A 8 -39.25 -21.59 52.37
C SER A 8 -38.03 -21.70 53.28
N LEU A 9 -37.94 -22.73 54.13
CA LEU A 9 -36.85 -22.90 55.11
C LEU A 9 -35.90 -24.07 54.82
N LEU A 10 -36.05 -24.77 53.69
CA LEU A 10 -35.22 -25.93 53.32
C LEU A 10 -34.26 -25.68 52.14
N ILE A 11 -34.29 -24.51 51.50
CA ILE A 11 -33.42 -24.19 50.35
C ILE A 11 -32.20 -23.35 50.78
N PHE A 12 -32.16 -22.81 52.00
CA PHE A 12 -31.04 -22.00 52.46
C PHE A 12 -29.89 -22.78 53.12
N SER A 13 -30.01 -24.11 53.28
CA SER A 13 -29.04 -24.96 53.98
C SER A 13 -28.10 -25.76 53.07
N ALA A 14 -28.24 -25.67 51.74
CA ALA A 14 -27.42 -26.44 50.79
C ALA A 14 -26.22 -25.68 50.19
N LEU A 15 -25.96 -24.43 50.60
CA LEU A 15 -24.87 -23.60 50.05
C LEU A 15 -23.64 -23.46 50.96
N LEU A 16 -23.49 -24.31 52.00
CA LEU A 16 -22.40 -24.20 52.98
C LEU A 16 -21.49 -25.44 53.12
N ALA A 17 -21.51 -26.36 52.15
CA ALA A 17 -20.58 -27.49 52.14
C ALA A 17 -19.90 -27.63 50.77
N GLY A 18 -18.86 -26.82 50.56
CA GLY A 18 -18.05 -26.86 49.33
C GLY A 18 -16.70 -26.16 49.43
N ASN A 19 -16.15 -26.01 50.65
CA ASN A 19 -14.76 -25.60 50.82
C ASN A 19 -13.98 -26.78 51.42
N SER A 20 -13.39 -27.61 50.57
CA SER A 20 -12.43 -28.64 51.00
C SER A 20 -11.50 -29.01 49.83
N PHE A 21 -10.33 -28.36 49.85
CA PHE A 21 -9.04 -28.84 49.36
C PHE A 21 -8.89 -29.20 47.87
N ALA A 22 -8.94 -28.19 46.99
CA ALA A 22 -7.98 -28.18 45.89
C ALA A 22 -6.65 -27.69 46.47
N ASN A 23 -5.83 -28.65 46.92
CA ASN A 23 -4.42 -28.41 47.17
C ASN A 23 -3.81 -28.00 45.82
N ALA A 24 -3.88 -26.70 45.51
CA ALA A 24 -3.31 -26.13 44.30
C ALA A 24 -1.79 -26.16 44.49
N GLU A 25 -1.23 -27.36 44.39
CA GLU A 25 0.18 -27.56 44.20
C GLU A 25 0.54 -26.70 42.99
N LYS A 26 1.28 -25.62 43.22
CA LYS A 26 1.62 -24.67 42.17
C LYS A 26 2.22 -25.46 41.03
N MET A 27 1.63 -25.35 39.85
CA MET A 27 2.10 -26.01 38.65
C MET A 27 3.49 -25.43 38.35
N THR A 28 4.54 -26.18 38.71
CA THR A 28 5.92 -25.76 38.47
C THR A 28 6.30 -26.07 37.04
N TYR A 29 7.32 -25.39 36.54
CA TYR A 29 7.83 -25.61 35.19
C TYR A 29 8.17 -27.09 34.93
N GLU A 30 8.72 -27.78 35.93
CA GLU A 30 9.08 -29.20 35.83
C GLU A 30 7.85 -30.09 35.68
N LYS A 31 6.75 -29.79 36.40
CA LYS A 31 5.49 -30.52 36.28
C LYS A 31 4.76 -30.23 34.99
N ALA A 32 4.88 -29.01 34.47
CA ALA A 32 4.39 -28.65 33.14
C ALA A 32 5.11 -29.48 32.06
N MET A 33 6.45 -29.51 32.13
CA MET A 33 7.29 -30.24 31.19
C MET A 33 7.07 -31.75 31.29
N GLU A 34 6.87 -32.31 32.48
CA GLU A 34 6.63 -33.74 32.67
C GLU A 34 5.22 -34.16 32.20
N SER A 35 4.22 -33.28 32.35
CA SER A 35 2.88 -33.47 31.78
C SER A 35 2.91 -33.40 30.25
N ASP A 36 3.64 -32.43 29.68
CA ASP A 36 3.85 -32.30 28.23
C ASP A 36 4.56 -33.54 27.68
N LYS A 37 5.60 -33.99 28.39
CA LYS A 37 6.34 -35.21 28.11
C LYS A 37 5.40 -36.43 28.05
N LYS A 38 4.53 -36.58 29.03
CA LYS A 38 3.62 -37.72 29.13
C LYS A 38 2.49 -37.70 28.10
N THR A 39 2.08 -36.51 27.66
CA THR A 39 0.89 -36.33 26.81
C THR A 39 1.24 -36.31 25.33
N PHE A 40 2.40 -35.77 24.95
CA PHE A 40 2.72 -35.46 23.56
C PHE A 40 3.88 -36.28 22.95
N HIS A 41 4.65 -37.05 23.73
CA HIS A 41 5.83 -37.74 23.16
C HIS A 41 5.57 -38.87 22.17
N ASN A 42 4.33 -39.37 22.04
CA ASN A 42 4.03 -40.44 21.08
C ASN A 42 3.29 -39.97 19.82
N ASN A 43 2.87 -38.69 19.77
CA ASN A 43 2.08 -38.13 18.65
C ASN A 43 2.66 -36.82 18.09
N SER A 44 3.79 -36.34 18.60
CA SER A 44 4.45 -35.17 18.03
C SER A 44 5.38 -35.62 16.90
N ILE A 45 5.20 -35.02 15.73
CA ILE A 45 6.15 -35.14 14.61
C ILE A 45 7.52 -34.69 15.14
N PRO A 46 8.56 -35.54 15.08
CA PRO A 46 9.90 -35.17 15.50
C PRO A 46 10.33 -33.84 14.88
N LEU A 47 11.05 -33.02 15.64
CA LEU A 47 11.51 -31.70 15.18
C LEU A 47 12.23 -31.78 13.82
N GLN A 48 13.03 -32.84 13.64
CA GLN A 48 13.75 -33.07 12.38
C GLN A 48 12.80 -33.39 11.22
N GLU A 49 11.76 -34.20 11.44
CA GLU A 49 10.75 -34.50 10.42
C GLU A 49 9.91 -33.26 10.07
N THR A 50 9.70 -32.37 11.04
CA THR A 50 9.08 -31.06 10.81
C THR A 50 9.97 -30.15 9.96
N ILE A 51 11.28 -30.13 10.22
CA ILE A 51 12.27 -29.39 9.42
C ILE A 51 12.37 -29.96 8.01
N ASP A 52 12.37 -31.29 7.87
CA ASP A 52 12.48 -31.98 6.59
C ASP A 52 11.21 -31.74 5.75
N ASN A 53 10.02 -31.86 6.35
CA ASN A 53 8.76 -31.45 5.71
C ASN A 53 8.73 -29.94 5.40
N TRP A 54 9.28 -29.09 6.26
CA TRP A 54 9.39 -27.65 5.99
C TRP A 54 10.29 -27.40 4.76
N ASN A 55 11.32 -28.20 4.54
CA ASN A 55 12.26 -28.06 3.44
C ASN A 55 11.78 -28.65 2.11
N THR A 56 10.78 -29.54 2.10
CA THR A 56 10.18 -30.09 0.87
C THR A 56 9.23 -29.12 0.17
N TYR A 57 8.68 -28.13 0.87
CA TYR A 57 7.83 -27.10 0.26
C TYR A 57 8.62 -26.23 -0.74
N VAL A 58 8.06 -26.07 -1.93
CA VAL A 58 8.63 -25.31 -3.05
C VAL A 58 8.92 -23.87 -2.59
N LYS A 59 10.19 -23.54 -2.41
CA LYS A 59 10.61 -22.15 -2.27
C LYS A 59 10.18 -21.42 -3.55
N PRO A 60 9.52 -20.25 -3.45
CA PRO A 60 9.30 -19.44 -4.65
C PRO A 60 10.67 -19.23 -5.31
N PRO A 61 10.77 -19.39 -6.64
CA PRO A 61 12.02 -19.11 -7.33
C PRO A 61 12.49 -17.70 -6.93
N ASN A 62 13.81 -17.50 -6.83
CA ASN A 62 14.38 -16.17 -6.70
C ASN A 62 14.11 -15.40 -8.00
N THR A 63 12.88 -14.91 -8.19
CA THR A 63 12.53 -14.04 -9.31
C THR A 63 13.04 -12.66 -8.98
N SER A 64 14.29 -12.41 -9.37
CA SER A 64 14.67 -11.09 -9.84
C SER A 64 13.68 -10.65 -10.92
N SER A 65 13.24 -9.39 -10.83
CA SER A 65 12.35 -8.71 -11.78
C SER A 65 10.88 -9.18 -11.82
N GLY A 66 10.11 -8.80 -10.79
CA GLY A 66 8.78 -8.28 -11.09
C GLY A 66 8.96 -7.09 -12.05
N GLY A 67 8.58 -7.27 -13.31
CA GLY A 67 8.61 -6.22 -14.31
C GLY A 67 7.69 -5.08 -13.89
N SER A 68 8.24 -4.10 -13.17
CA SER A 68 7.63 -2.79 -13.03
C SER A 68 7.42 -2.28 -14.45
N THR A 69 6.16 -2.12 -14.86
CA THR A 69 5.78 -1.31 -16.01
C THR A 69 6.10 0.13 -15.67
N THR A 70 7.38 0.47 -15.57
CA THR A 70 7.84 1.83 -15.32
C THR A 70 7.49 2.61 -16.57
N LEU A 71 6.38 3.36 -16.51
CA LEU A 71 6.04 4.36 -17.51
C LEU A 71 7.27 5.22 -17.71
N GLN A 72 7.78 5.28 -18.94
CA GLN A 72 8.93 6.10 -19.26
C GLN A 72 8.46 7.55 -19.19
N ARG A 73 9.09 8.33 -18.30
CA ARG A 73 8.76 9.75 -18.10
C ARG A 73 9.75 10.59 -18.90
N THR A 74 9.26 11.34 -19.88
CA THR A 74 10.06 12.35 -20.58
C THR A 74 9.76 13.72 -19.98
N TYR A 75 10.79 14.38 -19.47
CA TYR A 75 10.69 15.71 -18.87
C TYR A 75 11.12 16.77 -19.87
N LYS A 76 10.29 17.80 -20.05
CA LYS A 76 10.60 19.00 -20.83
C LYS A 76 10.52 20.22 -19.93
N GLN A 77 11.62 20.96 -19.80
CA GLN A 77 11.60 22.22 -19.05
C GLN A 77 10.77 23.25 -19.83
N ILE A 78 9.67 23.69 -19.24
CA ILE A 78 8.75 24.67 -19.85
C ILE A 78 8.79 26.03 -19.16
N TRP A 79 9.49 26.13 -18.04
CA TRP A 79 9.86 27.41 -17.43
C TRP A 79 11.10 27.25 -16.55
N LYS A 80 11.88 28.33 -16.44
CA LYS A 80 13.02 28.42 -15.53
C LYS A 80 13.19 29.85 -15.05
N SER A 81 13.49 30.02 -13.76
CA SER A 81 13.84 31.31 -13.18
C SER A 81 15.07 31.90 -13.89
N SER A 82 15.02 33.19 -14.19
CA SER A 82 16.18 33.94 -14.70
C SER A 82 17.28 34.10 -13.64
N SER A 83 16.90 34.05 -12.36
CA SER A 83 17.83 34.05 -11.23
C SER A 83 18.17 32.63 -10.78
N THR A 84 19.45 32.39 -10.47
CA THR A 84 19.92 31.15 -9.83
C THR A 84 19.36 30.98 -8.42
N SER A 85 18.93 32.07 -7.77
CA SER A 85 18.30 32.03 -6.44
C SER A 85 16.81 31.68 -6.46
N GLY A 86 16.22 31.44 -7.64
CA GLY A 86 14.78 31.22 -7.81
C GLY A 86 13.99 32.52 -7.95
N LEU A 87 12.76 32.39 -8.43
CA LEU A 87 11.77 33.47 -8.45
C LEU A 87 11.09 33.50 -7.08
N ASN A 88 11.10 34.66 -6.41
CA ASN A 88 10.47 34.86 -5.09
C ASN A 88 9.04 35.41 -5.18
N THR A 89 8.71 36.05 -6.28
CA THR A 89 7.42 36.72 -6.46
C THR A 89 7.12 36.90 -7.93
N GLY A 90 5.84 36.98 -8.25
CA GLY A 90 5.35 37.44 -9.55
C GLY A 90 4.72 36.35 -10.38
N ASN A 91 4.38 36.67 -11.61
CA ASN A 91 3.66 35.76 -12.50
C ASN A 91 4.63 34.83 -13.24
N VAL A 92 4.13 33.67 -13.66
CA VAL A 92 4.91 32.67 -14.38
C VAL A 92 4.36 32.51 -15.79
N THR A 93 5.20 32.65 -16.81
CA THR A 93 4.83 32.43 -18.22
C THR A 93 5.58 31.21 -18.77
N LEU A 94 4.86 30.12 -18.97
CA LEU A 94 5.37 28.88 -19.55
C LEU A 94 5.65 29.07 -21.05
N SER A 95 6.67 28.38 -21.56
CA SER A 95 7.00 28.36 -22.99
C SER A 95 6.03 27.52 -23.83
N GLU A 96 5.21 26.69 -23.18
CA GLU A 96 4.20 25.82 -23.80
C GLU A 96 3.02 25.62 -22.85
N SER A 97 1.85 25.32 -23.40
CA SER A 97 0.63 25.04 -22.63
C SER A 97 0.87 23.88 -21.66
N PHE A 98 0.50 24.04 -20.39
CA PHE A 98 0.58 22.95 -19.42
C PHE A 98 -0.37 21.78 -19.77
N ARG A 99 -1.41 22.06 -20.56
CA ARG A 99 -2.36 21.05 -21.08
C ARG A 99 -1.72 20.08 -22.06
N ASN A 100 -0.60 20.47 -22.68
CA ASN A 100 0.10 19.59 -23.61
C ASN A 100 0.80 18.43 -22.90
N PHE A 101 0.85 18.40 -21.57
CA PHE A 101 1.57 17.41 -20.78
C PHE A 101 0.61 16.58 -19.93
N ASP A 102 1.05 15.38 -19.53
CA ASP A 102 0.24 14.47 -18.72
C ASP A 102 0.37 14.83 -17.23
N GLU A 103 1.53 15.35 -16.83
CA GLU A 103 1.84 15.81 -15.47
C GLU A 103 2.74 17.05 -15.55
N ILE A 104 2.58 17.97 -14.62
CA ILE A 104 3.45 19.14 -14.41
C ILE A 104 4.23 18.92 -13.12
N VAL A 105 5.52 19.26 -13.15
CA VAL A 105 6.41 19.18 -12.00
C VAL A 105 7.04 20.55 -11.76
N THR A 106 6.72 21.15 -10.64
CA THR A 106 7.29 22.43 -10.19
C THR A 106 8.40 22.16 -9.18
N ILE A 107 9.59 22.69 -9.43
CA ILE A 107 10.71 22.65 -8.48
C ILE A 107 10.76 23.96 -7.71
N GLY A 108 10.59 23.88 -6.39
CA GLY A 108 10.55 25.05 -5.52
C GLY A 108 11.20 24.80 -4.16
N SER A 109 11.19 25.84 -3.33
CA SER A 109 11.67 25.79 -1.94
C SER A 109 10.92 26.81 -1.09
N ASN A 110 11.30 26.97 0.18
CA ASN A 110 10.89 28.15 0.94
C ASN A 110 11.62 29.43 0.48
N ASP A 111 11.19 30.59 0.98
CA ASP A 111 11.78 31.91 0.66
C ASP A 111 13.28 32.01 0.99
N ASN A 112 13.76 31.22 1.95
CA ASN A 112 15.18 31.19 2.30
C ASN A 112 16.02 30.34 1.33
N GLY A 113 15.39 29.64 0.38
CA GLY A 113 16.08 28.73 -0.55
C GLY A 113 16.41 27.37 0.05
N HIS A 114 15.90 27.05 1.23
CA HIS A 114 16.11 25.77 1.90
C HIS A 114 15.01 24.76 1.51
N TYR A 115 15.37 23.47 1.56
CA TYR A 115 14.45 22.37 1.28
C TYR A 115 13.87 22.40 -0.13
N VAL A 116 14.76 22.40 -1.13
CA VAL A 116 14.35 22.28 -2.53
C VAL A 116 13.62 20.95 -2.72
N GLN A 117 12.37 21.03 -3.16
CA GLN A 117 11.50 19.89 -3.41
C GLN A 117 10.69 20.11 -4.68
N HIS A 118 9.95 19.08 -5.06
CA HIS A 118 9.05 19.13 -6.20
C HIS A 118 7.60 19.00 -5.74
N TYR A 119 6.73 19.72 -6.42
CA TYR A 119 5.27 19.55 -6.36
C TYR A 119 4.79 19.09 -7.73
N ARG A 120 3.76 18.25 -7.77
CA ARG A 120 3.23 17.72 -9.03
C ARG A 120 1.71 17.85 -9.09
N PHE A 121 1.21 18.08 -10.29
CA PHE A 121 -0.21 18.00 -10.58
C PHE A 121 -0.42 17.59 -12.03
N THR A 122 -1.52 16.91 -12.31
CA THR A 122 -2.03 16.69 -13.66
C THR A 122 -2.96 17.83 -14.07
N PRO A 123 -3.17 18.09 -15.37
CA PRO A 123 -4.13 19.08 -15.81
C PRO A 123 -5.56 18.86 -15.26
N LEU A 124 -5.96 17.60 -15.08
CA LEU A 124 -7.26 17.27 -14.48
C LEU A 124 -7.33 17.62 -12.99
N GLU A 125 -6.29 17.28 -12.22
CA GLU A 125 -6.22 17.66 -10.80
C GLU A 125 -6.23 19.18 -10.62
N TYR A 126 -5.58 19.90 -11.52
CA TYR A 126 -5.62 21.37 -11.55
C TYR A 126 -7.04 21.90 -11.77
N ASP A 127 -7.78 21.35 -12.74
CA ASP A 127 -9.17 21.75 -13.00
C ASP A 127 -10.07 21.50 -11.80
N LEU A 128 -9.98 20.30 -11.23
CA LEU A 128 -10.72 19.94 -10.03
C LEU A 128 -10.40 20.87 -8.86
N ALA A 129 -9.13 21.26 -8.68
CA ALA A 129 -8.74 22.20 -7.65
C ALA A 129 -9.35 23.59 -7.87
N ILE A 130 -9.35 24.10 -9.09
CA ILE A 130 -9.95 25.40 -9.43
C ILE A 130 -11.47 25.38 -9.21
N GLU A 131 -12.15 24.33 -9.68
CA GLU A 131 -13.61 24.19 -9.56
C GLU A 131 -14.08 24.08 -8.11
N ASN A 132 -13.30 23.44 -7.24
CA ASN A 132 -13.64 23.24 -5.83
C ASN A 132 -13.11 24.34 -4.89
N SER A 133 -12.27 25.25 -5.41
CA SER A 133 -11.75 26.38 -4.64
C SER A 133 -12.75 27.52 -4.63
N SER A 134 -13.22 27.93 -3.45
CA SER A 134 -14.10 29.11 -3.29
C SER A 134 -13.48 30.40 -3.82
N SER A 135 -12.15 30.44 -3.92
CA SER A 135 -11.37 31.56 -4.44
C SER A 135 -11.04 31.45 -5.94
N GLY A 136 -11.29 30.27 -6.55
CA GLY A 136 -10.93 29.98 -7.94
C GLY A 136 -9.41 29.96 -8.18
N TYR A 137 -8.64 29.62 -7.14
CA TYR A 137 -7.18 29.50 -7.19
C TYR A 137 -6.75 28.06 -6.88
N ALA A 138 -5.60 27.70 -7.46
CA ALA A 138 -4.92 26.44 -7.24
C ALA A 138 -3.44 26.69 -6.92
N THR A 139 -2.78 25.64 -6.45
CA THR A 139 -1.40 25.70 -6.00
C THR A 139 -0.45 25.29 -7.12
N LEU A 140 0.50 26.15 -7.48
CA LEU A 140 1.57 25.85 -8.43
C LEU A 140 2.74 25.11 -7.77
N TYR A 141 2.96 25.35 -6.47
CA TYR A 141 3.93 24.68 -5.62
C TYR A 141 3.45 24.65 -4.18
N GLU A 142 3.55 23.51 -3.51
CA GLU A 142 3.21 23.37 -2.09
C GLU A 142 4.21 22.48 -1.35
N ARG A 143 4.55 22.87 -0.13
CA ARG A 143 5.24 22.06 0.85
C ARG A 143 4.96 22.56 2.27
N ASP A 144 4.38 21.73 3.12
CA ASP A 144 4.07 22.08 4.51
C ASP A 144 3.25 23.39 4.60
N SER A 145 3.79 24.44 5.20
CA SER A 145 3.16 25.77 5.30
C SER A 145 3.63 26.76 4.21
N VAL A 146 4.25 26.25 3.15
CA VAL A 146 4.89 27.03 2.10
C VAL A 146 4.21 26.75 0.77
N SER A 147 3.77 27.80 0.07
CA SER A 147 2.95 27.67 -1.13
C SER A 147 3.19 28.77 -2.15
N TRP A 148 2.79 28.49 -3.40
CA TRP A 148 2.68 29.44 -4.49
C TRP A 148 1.29 29.28 -5.11
N ASN A 149 0.37 30.19 -4.79
CA ASN A 149 -1.04 30.09 -5.13
C ASN A 149 -1.43 31.09 -6.22
N GLY A 150 -2.37 30.71 -7.07
CA GLY A 150 -2.86 31.57 -8.14
C GLY A 150 -3.69 30.80 -9.15
N LYS A 151 -3.69 31.25 -10.40
CA LYS A 151 -4.36 30.51 -11.48
C LYS A 151 -3.77 30.79 -12.85
N PHE A 152 -3.86 29.80 -13.74
CA PHE A 152 -3.65 29.98 -15.16
C PHE A 152 -4.80 30.82 -15.74
N THR A 153 -4.52 32.06 -16.15
CA THR A 153 -5.48 32.90 -16.88
C THR A 153 -5.46 32.60 -18.38
N THR A 154 -4.37 32.02 -18.85
CA THR A 154 -4.27 31.24 -20.09
C THR A 154 -3.49 29.96 -19.78
N ASP A 155 -3.52 28.97 -20.66
CA ASP A 155 -2.77 27.72 -20.45
C ASP A 155 -1.24 27.89 -20.36
N THR A 156 -0.72 29.09 -20.61
CA THR A 156 0.71 29.41 -20.48
C THR A 156 1.00 30.48 -19.44
N TYR A 157 0.00 31.18 -18.91
CA TYR A 157 0.22 32.32 -18.02
C TYR A 157 -0.43 32.11 -16.65
N PHE A 158 0.39 31.84 -15.64
CA PHE A 158 -0.02 31.74 -14.25
C PHE A 158 0.04 33.11 -13.57
N THR A 159 -1.12 33.59 -13.13
CA THR A 159 -1.26 34.81 -12.33
C THR A 159 -1.22 34.46 -10.85
N THR A 160 -0.23 34.98 -10.14
CA THR A 160 0.00 34.69 -8.73
C THR A 160 -0.87 35.56 -7.84
N THR A 161 -1.39 34.97 -6.77
CA THR A 161 -2.27 35.65 -5.80
C THR A 161 -1.74 35.59 -4.38
N GLY A 162 -0.83 34.67 -4.09
CA GLY A 162 -0.15 34.59 -2.80
C GLY A 162 1.03 33.62 -2.86
N GLU A 163 2.14 34.02 -2.26
CA GLU A 163 3.40 33.27 -2.32
C GLU A 163 4.20 33.47 -1.02
N ASN A 164 4.78 32.39 -0.52
CA ASN A 164 5.82 32.39 0.52
C ASN A 164 6.86 31.29 0.23
N SER A 165 7.09 31.06 -1.06
CA SER A 165 7.98 30.06 -1.62
C SER A 165 8.83 30.65 -2.75
N LYS A 166 9.86 29.91 -3.15
CA LYS A 166 10.64 30.15 -4.37
C LYS A 166 10.33 29.11 -5.43
N ILE A 167 10.24 29.51 -6.70
CA ILE A 167 10.21 28.58 -7.84
C ILE A 167 11.50 28.68 -8.65
N TYR A 168 12.13 27.53 -8.93
CA TYR A 168 13.36 27.44 -9.72
C TYR A 168 13.09 27.03 -11.17
N ALA A 169 12.24 26.04 -11.37
CA ALA A 169 11.92 25.49 -12.69
C ALA A 169 10.56 24.79 -12.70
N ILE A 170 9.96 24.71 -13.88
CA ILE A 170 8.75 23.92 -14.12
C ILE A 170 8.99 23.03 -15.34
N TYR A 171 8.64 21.76 -15.19
CA TYR A 171 8.76 20.75 -16.22
C TYR A 171 7.37 20.22 -16.58
N GLY A 172 7.11 20.10 -17.87
CA GLY A 172 6.05 19.26 -18.39
C GLY A 172 6.54 17.82 -18.56
N VAL A 173 5.72 16.85 -18.19
CA VAL A 173 6.03 15.43 -18.25
C VAL A 173 5.09 14.73 -19.21
N LYS A 174 5.67 13.96 -20.13
CA LYS A 174 4.95 12.99 -20.96
C LYS A 174 5.23 11.58 -20.49
N PHE A 175 4.18 10.79 -20.37
CA PHE A 175 4.26 9.36 -20.14
C PHE A 175 4.30 8.68 -21.50
N ALA A 176 5.46 8.16 -21.87
CA ALA A 176 5.51 7.19 -22.95
C ALA A 176 5.05 5.84 -22.38
N PRO A 177 4.21 5.07 -23.09
CA PRO A 177 4.09 3.65 -22.82
C PRO A 177 5.52 3.12 -22.87
N GLY A 178 5.97 2.53 -21.76
CA GLY A 178 7.37 2.11 -21.66
C GLY A 178 7.70 1.28 -22.90
N SER A 179 8.85 1.53 -23.54
CA SER A 179 9.32 0.82 -24.73
C SER A 179 9.52 -0.70 -24.52
N ASN A 180 9.20 -1.19 -23.32
CA ASN A 180 9.20 -2.58 -22.92
C ASN A 180 7.80 -3.11 -22.61
N THR A 181 6.72 -2.42 -23.00
CA THR A 181 5.41 -3.08 -23.08
C THR A 181 5.58 -4.11 -24.20
N PRO A 182 5.70 -5.41 -23.90
CA PRO A 182 5.86 -6.39 -24.96
C PRO A 182 4.58 -6.31 -25.78
N SER A 183 4.66 -5.72 -26.97
CA SER A 183 3.54 -5.66 -27.90
C SER A 183 3.03 -7.08 -28.05
N CYS A 184 1.78 -7.30 -27.65
CA CYS A 184 1.19 -8.61 -27.66
C CYS A 184 0.25 -8.76 -28.84
N THR A 185 0.03 -9.99 -29.28
CA THR A 185 -0.99 -10.26 -30.30
C THR A 185 -2.34 -10.31 -29.63
N ALA A 186 -3.35 -9.63 -30.18
CA ALA A 186 -4.71 -9.64 -29.62
C ALA A 186 -5.19 -11.08 -29.33
N GLY A 187 -5.70 -11.31 -28.12
CA GLY A 187 -6.09 -12.65 -27.64
C GLY A 187 -4.96 -13.49 -27.04
N GLN A 188 -3.69 -13.07 -27.13
CA GLN A 188 -2.58 -13.73 -26.46
C GLN A 188 -2.76 -13.67 -24.94
N THR A 189 -2.68 -14.82 -24.27
CA THR A 189 -2.75 -14.90 -22.81
C THR A 189 -1.37 -15.13 -22.20
N LYS A 190 -1.07 -14.46 -21.10
CA LYS A 190 0.05 -14.79 -20.21
C LYS A 190 -0.50 -15.32 -18.89
N THR A 191 0.10 -16.38 -18.38
CA THR A 191 -0.22 -16.97 -17.08
C THR A 191 1.02 -16.92 -16.21
N GLU A 192 0.86 -16.43 -14.99
CA GLU A 192 1.91 -16.43 -13.98
C GLU A 192 1.42 -17.16 -12.72
N ASN A 193 2.35 -17.84 -12.08
CA ASN A 193 2.14 -18.44 -10.77
C ASN A 193 2.01 -17.34 -9.71
N VAL A 194 1.05 -17.50 -8.81
CA VAL A 194 0.89 -16.66 -7.63
C VAL A 194 1.27 -17.49 -6.41
N TYR A 195 2.12 -16.92 -5.56
CA TYR A 195 2.58 -17.54 -4.33
C TYR A 195 2.05 -16.74 -3.13
N CYS A 196 1.99 -17.37 -1.98
CA CYS A 196 1.68 -16.72 -0.72
C CYS A 196 2.79 -15.75 -0.32
N ASN A 197 2.40 -14.65 0.31
CA ASN A 197 3.35 -13.65 0.81
C ASN A 197 4.01 -14.15 2.09
N SER A 198 5.32 -13.87 2.24
CA SER A 198 6.03 -14.09 3.50
C SER A 198 5.31 -13.34 4.65
N PRO A 199 5.08 -13.96 5.83
CA PRO A 199 5.70 -15.20 6.33
C PRO A 199 4.93 -16.50 6.01
N GLN A 200 3.87 -16.46 5.22
CA GLN A 200 3.06 -17.64 4.90
C GLN A 200 3.75 -18.54 3.86
N LYS A 201 3.47 -19.84 3.92
CA LYS A 201 3.92 -20.80 2.91
C LYS A 201 2.82 -21.12 1.90
N THR A 202 3.24 -21.42 0.68
CA THR A 202 2.34 -21.83 -0.41
C THR A 202 2.20 -23.34 -0.41
N CYS A 203 1.01 -23.84 -0.11
CA CYS A 203 0.63 -25.25 -0.23
C CYS A 203 0.29 -25.61 -1.67
N GLU A 204 -0.58 -24.79 -2.28
CA GLU A 204 -0.92 -24.89 -3.69
C GLU A 204 -0.67 -23.56 -4.37
N VAL A 205 0.03 -23.63 -5.50
CA VAL A 205 0.38 -22.44 -6.29
C VAL A 205 -0.87 -21.92 -6.98
N GLY A 206 -1.18 -20.64 -6.74
CA GLY A 206 -2.22 -19.92 -7.44
C GLY A 206 -1.81 -19.59 -8.87
N ALA A 207 -2.75 -19.07 -9.65
CA ALA A 207 -2.50 -18.59 -11.00
C ALA A 207 -3.19 -17.24 -11.19
N ARG A 208 -2.50 -16.36 -11.91
CA ARG A 208 -3.08 -15.13 -12.46
C ARG A 208 -2.84 -15.09 -13.96
N THR A 209 -3.78 -14.50 -14.69
CA THR A 209 -3.72 -14.37 -16.13
C THR A 209 -3.95 -12.93 -16.57
N GLN A 210 -3.31 -12.54 -17.66
CA GLN A 210 -3.64 -11.33 -18.40
C GLN A 210 -3.83 -11.69 -19.87
N THR A 211 -4.75 -11.00 -20.54
CA THR A 211 -5.07 -11.23 -21.95
C THR A 211 -4.72 -9.98 -22.74
N CYS A 212 -4.16 -10.16 -23.93
CA CYS A 212 -3.91 -9.05 -24.82
C CYS A 212 -5.21 -8.54 -25.43
N SER A 213 -5.48 -7.25 -25.28
CA SER A 213 -6.60 -6.56 -25.91
C SER A 213 -6.40 -6.44 -27.42
N ALA A 214 -7.45 -6.01 -28.12
CA ALA A 214 -7.35 -5.62 -29.53
C ALA A 214 -6.45 -4.38 -29.77
N SER A 215 -6.15 -3.59 -28.73
CA SER A 215 -5.24 -2.44 -28.81
C SER A 215 -3.76 -2.82 -28.75
N GLY A 216 -3.43 -4.11 -28.56
CA GLY A 216 -2.05 -4.58 -28.44
C GLY A 216 -1.46 -4.46 -27.03
N ASP A 217 -2.31 -4.20 -26.03
CA ASP A 217 -1.93 -4.05 -24.62
C ASP A 217 -2.44 -5.24 -23.80
N PHE A 218 -1.66 -5.70 -22.81
CA PHE A 218 -2.18 -6.66 -21.85
C PHE A 218 -3.17 -5.99 -20.90
N THR A 219 -4.30 -6.66 -20.64
CA THR A 219 -5.20 -6.30 -19.55
C THR A 219 -4.50 -6.40 -18.20
N PRO A 220 -5.01 -5.75 -17.14
CA PRO A 220 -4.54 -6.02 -15.78
C PRO A 220 -4.56 -7.52 -15.46
N TRP A 221 -3.63 -7.96 -14.62
CA TRP A 221 -3.62 -9.33 -14.10
C TRP A 221 -4.92 -9.63 -13.34
N SER A 222 -5.57 -10.73 -13.70
CA SER A 222 -6.71 -11.28 -12.98
C SER A 222 -6.30 -12.59 -12.32
N ILE A 223 -6.61 -12.75 -11.04
CA ILE A 223 -6.39 -14.03 -10.35
C ILE A 223 -7.42 -15.04 -10.88
N THR A 224 -6.95 -16.12 -11.48
CA THR A 224 -7.80 -17.23 -11.94
C THR A 224 -7.87 -18.34 -10.91
N ARG A 225 -6.84 -18.48 -10.08
CA ARG A 225 -6.81 -19.38 -8.92
C ARG A 225 -6.02 -18.74 -7.80
N SER A 226 -6.63 -18.54 -6.64
CA SER A 226 -5.89 -18.06 -5.46
C SER A 226 -4.93 -19.16 -4.95
N PRO A 227 -3.73 -18.80 -4.47
CA PRO A 227 -2.87 -19.78 -3.82
C PRO A 227 -3.48 -20.24 -2.49
N ILE A 228 -3.21 -21.48 -2.10
CA ILE A 228 -3.53 -21.97 -0.76
C ILE A 228 -2.35 -21.66 0.15
N CYS A 229 -2.60 -20.87 1.19
CA CYS A 229 -1.60 -20.36 2.11
C CYS A 229 -1.79 -20.93 3.51
N VAL A 230 -0.70 -21.35 4.14
CA VAL A 230 -0.68 -21.80 5.54
C VAL A 230 0.32 -20.98 6.35
N SER A 231 0.00 -20.79 7.62
CA SER A 231 0.90 -20.18 8.60
C SER A 231 1.44 -21.24 9.56
N GLN A 232 2.74 -21.16 9.87
CA GLN A 232 3.53 -21.90 10.89
C GLN A 232 3.01 -23.26 11.39
N THR A 233 1.89 -23.30 12.11
CA THR A 233 1.35 -24.50 12.76
C THR A 233 0.25 -25.21 11.96
N GLN A 234 -0.16 -24.65 10.82
CA GLN A 234 -1.20 -25.22 9.97
C GLN A 234 -0.61 -26.18 8.94
N GLN A 235 -1.23 -27.34 8.80
CA GLN A 235 -0.94 -28.28 7.72
C GLN A 235 -1.65 -27.84 6.44
N CYS A 236 -1.05 -28.13 5.29
CA CYS A 236 -1.73 -28.00 4.02
C CYS A 236 -2.95 -28.92 3.98
N PRO A 237 -4.09 -28.48 3.41
CA PRO A 237 -5.27 -29.30 3.23
C PRO A 237 -5.00 -30.51 2.32
#